data_AF-A0A3A8UX56-F1
#
_entry.id   AF-A0A3A8UX56-F1
#
_cell.length_a   1.000
_cell.length_b   1.000
_cell.length_c   1.000
_cell.angle_alpha   90.00
_cell.angle_beta   90.00
_cell.angle_gamma   90.00
#
_symmetry.space_group_name_H-M   'P 1'
#
loop_
_entity.id
_entity.type
_entity.pdbx_description
1 polymer ?
#
loop_
_entity_poly.entity_id
_entity_poly.type
_entity_poly.pdbx_seq_one_letter_code
_entity_poly.pdbx_strand_id
1 'polypeptide(L)'
;MALIRVTASQVRNTSTSLREYNQNFDSQVKNLQESEASLNSMWEGQANEAFHAAFEGDKEFMIQFKALVDQYCTALDNIAAEYEKAESTNTETARARSF
;
A
#
# COMPACT_ATOMS: atom_id res chain seq x y z
N MET A 1 -13.90 -30.85 -4.97
CA MET A 1 -13.24 -29.69 -5.60
C MET A 1 -13.03 -28.64 -4.51
N ALA A 2 -11.82 -28.55 -3.96
CA ALA A 2 -11.43 -27.45 -3.08
C ALA A 2 -11.04 -26.28 -3.99
N LEU A 3 -12.04 -25.49 -4.38
CA LEU A 3 -11.87 -24.33 -5.25
C LEU A 3 -10.96 -23.29 -4.58
N ILE A 4 -10.29 -22.51 -5.42
CA ILE A 4 -9.26 -21.49 -5.20
C ILE A 4 -9.75 -20.29 -4.33
N ARG A 5 -10.82 -20.46 -3.55
CA ARG A 5 -11.33 -19.49 -2.55
C ARG A 5 -10.26 -18.99 -1.59
N VAL A 6 -9.28 -19.83 -1.27
CA VAL A 6 -8.20 -19.48 -0.34
C VAL A 6 -7.31 -18.38 -0.93
N THR A 7 -7.15 -18.28 -2.25
CA THR A 7 -6.17 -17.36 -2.86
C THR A 7 -6.72 -15.95 -3.07
N ALA A 8 -7.93 -15.78 -3.62
CA ALA A 8 -8.49 -14.43 -3.86
C ALA A 8 -8.91 -13.71 -2.57
N SER A 9 -9.52 -14.44 -1.62
CA SER A 9 -9.92 -13.86 -0.32
C SER A 9 -8.71 -13.53 0.55
N GLN A 10 -7.64 -14.34 0.53
CA GLN A 10 -6.40 -13.99 1.23
C GLN A 10 -5.72 -12.78 0.59
N VAL A 11 -5.65 -12.71 -0.75
CA VAL A 11 -5.07 -11.56 -1.45
C VAL A 11 -5.83 -10.26 -1.12
N ARG A 12 -7.18 -10.29 -1.09
CA ARG A 12 -7.98 -9.14 -0.64
C ARG A 12 -7.70 -8.76 0.81
N ASN A 13 -7.66 -9.73 1.73
CA ASN A 13 -7.36 -9.46 3.14
C ASN A 13 -5.96 -8.85 3.31
N THR A 14 -4.96 -9.38 2.61
CA THR A 14 -3.59 -8.84 2.61
C THR A 14 -3.53 -7.44 2.02
N SER A 15 -4.26 -7.15 0.92
CA SER A 15 -4.38 -5.79 0.35
C SER A 15 -4.99 -4.81 1.34
N THR A 16 -6.06 -5.20 2.04
CA THR A 16 -6.69 -4.37 3.08
C THR A 16 -5.73 -4.07 4.22
N SER A 17 -5.04 -5.08 4.77
CA SER A 17 -4.05 -4.87 5.84
C SER A 17 -2.87 -4.00 5.38
N LEU A 18 -2.38 -4.19 4.15
CA LEU A 18 -1.34 -3.34 3.57
C LEU A 18 -1.79 -1.88 3.46
N ARG A 19 -3.04 -1.62 3.04
CA ARG A 19 -3.60 -0.27 3.01
C ARG A 19 -3.71 0.35 4.40
N GLU A 20 -4.13 -0.42 5.40
CA GLU A 20 -4.18 0.05 6.80
C GLU A 20 -2.78 0.41 7.31
N TYR A 21 -1.77 -0.43 7.06
CA TYR A 21 -0.39 -0.12 7.40
C TYR A 21 0.12 1.12 6.65
N ASN A 22 -0.24 1.28 5.38
CA ASN A 22 0.15 2.45 4.59
C ASN A 22 -0.46 3.76 5.14
N GLN A 23 -1.73 3.71 5.59
CA GLN A 23 -2.38 4.84 6.25
C GLN A 23 -1.74 5.17 7.60
N ASN A 24 -1.37 4.14 8.37
CA ASN A 24 -0.66 4.33 9.63
C ASN A 24 0.73 4.94 9.39
N PHE A 25 1.44 4.48 8.37
CA PHE A 25 2.71 5.04 7.94
C PHE A 25 2.58 6.52 7.56
N ASP A 26 1.60 6.90 6.73
CA ASP A 26 1.33 8.30 6.39
C ASP A 26 1.09 9.18 7.62
N SER A 27 0.33 8.65 8.59
CA SER A 27 0.09 9.34 9.87
C SER A 27 1.38 9.55 10.66
N GLN A 28 2.26 8.55 10.71
CA GLN A 28 3.55 8.67 11.39
C GLN A 28 4.48 9.67 10.67
N VAL A 29 4.51 9.67 9.33
CA VAL A 29 5.28 10.65 8.54
C VAL A 29 4.82 12.08 8.83
N LYS A 30 3.52 12.31 8.94
CA LYS A 30 2.98 13.62 9.33
C LYS A 30 3.38 14.03 10.75
N ASN A 31 3.32 13.10 11.71
CA ASN A 31 3.78 13.37 13.08
C ASN A 31 5.28 13.72 13.13
N LEU A 32 6.09 13.06 12.29
CA LEU A 32 7.51 13.39 12.15
C LEU A 32 7.72 14.79 11.57
N GLN A 33 6.93 15.18 10.55
CA GLN A 33 6.97 16.54 9.99
C GLN A 33 6.58 17.61 11.01
N GLU A 34 5.55 17.38 11.82
CA GLU A 34 5.16 18.31 12.88
C GLU A 34 6.24 18.43 13.95
N SER A 35 6.87 17.30 14.32
CA SER A 35 7.97 17.28 15.28
C SER A 35 9.21 18.00 14.74
N GLU A 36 9.53 17.82 13.46
CA GLU A 36 10.61 18.53 12.77
C GLU A 36 10.35 20.04 12.75
N ALA A 37 9.16 20.48 12.34
CA ALA A 37 8.80 21.89 12.33
C ALA A 37 8.89 22.53 13.73
N SER A 38 8.47 21.81 14.77
CA SER A 38 8.61 22.24 16.17
C SER A 38 10.08 22.39 16.57
N LEU A 39 10.93 21.40 16.27
CA LEU A 39 12.37 21.46 16.53
C LEU A 39 13.05 22.59 15.76
N ASN A 40 12.64 22.83 14.52
CA ASN A 40 13.11 23.91 13.66
C ASN A 40 12.79 25.29 14.26
N SER A 41 11.59 25.45 14.82
CA SER A 41 11.21 26.68 15.53
C SER A 41 11.97 26.92 16.84
N MET A 42 12.47 25.85 17.49
CA MET A 42 13.16 25.92 18.78
C MET A 42 14.68 26.01 18.67
N TRP A 43 15.26 25.58 17.56
CA TRP A 43 16.70 25.48 17.37
C TRP A 43 17.12 26.06 16.01
N GLU A 44 17.52 27.34 15.99
CA GLU A 44 18.12 27.97 14.80
C GLU A 44 19.65 27.71 14.74
N GLY A 45 20.16 27.33 13.57
CA GLY A 45 21.59 27.18 13.30
C GLY A 45 21.92 26.16 12.21
N GLN A 46 23.19 26.09 11.79
CA GLN A 46 23.67 25.18 10.72
C GLN A 46 23.35 23.70 10.98
N ALA A 47 23.29 23.27 12.25
CA ALA A 47 22.92 21.91 12.60
C ALA A 47 21.45 21.61 12.28
N ASN A 48 20.57 22.61 12.44
CA ASN A 48 19.16 22.49 12.11
C ASN A 48 18.96 22.42 10.59
N GLU A 49 19.58 23.33 9.84
CA GLU A 49 19.51 23.32 8.37
C GLU A 49 19.98 21.99 7.78
N ALA A 50 21.05 21.40 8.33
CA ALA A 50 21.54 20.09 7.91
C ALA A 50 20.54 18.96 8.21
N PHE A 51 19.89 19.00 9.38
CA PHE A 51 18.85 18.03 9.73
C PHE A 51 17.60 18.18 8.86
N HIS A 52 17.12 19.41 8.65
CA HIS A 52 15.99 19.73 7.79
C HIS A 52 16.23 19.26 6.35
N ALA A 53 17.42 19.51 5.80
CA ALA A 53 17.78 19.06 4.46
C ALA A 53 17.81 17.53 4.34
N ALA A 54 18.32 16.82 5.35
CA ALA A 54 18.28 15.36 5.39
C ALA A 54 16.83 14.84 5.50
N PHE A 55 16.01 15.48 6.34
CA PHE A 55 14.62 15.11 6.56
C PHE A 55 13.75 15.32 5.31
N GLU A 56 13.95 16.40 4.55
CA GLU A 56 13.27 16.61 3.27
C GLU A 56 13.61 15.52 2.24
N GLY A 57 14.86 15.06 2.21
CA GLY A 57 15.26 13.92 1.39
C GLY A 57 14.55 12.62 1.81
N ASP A 58 14.53 12.33 3.10
CA ASP A 58 13.85 11.16 3.65
C ASP A 58 12.34 11.20 3.42
N LYS A 59 11.72 12.37 3.55
CA LYS A 59 10.29 12.60 3.26
C LYS A 59 9.94 12.27 1.82
N GLU A 60 10.80 12.61 0.85
CA GLU A 60 10.57 12.22 -0.54
C GLU A 60 10.54 10.70 -0.69
N PHE A 61 11.50 9.99 -0.08
CA PHE A 61 11.51 8.52 -0.06
C PHE A 61 10.27 7.94 0.62
N MET A 62 9.79 8.53 1.72
CA MET A 62 8.57 8.11 2.40
C MET A 62 7.33 8.26 1.50
N ILE A 63 7.23 9.37 0.75
CA ILE A 63 6.14 9.58 -0.21
C ILE A 63 6.21 8.55 -1.34
N GLN A 64 7.40 8.30 -1.89
CA GLN A 64 7.61 7.28 -2.93
C GLN A 64 7.27 5.87 -2.41
N PHE A 65 7.67 5.53 -1.19
CA PHE A 65 7.36 4.25 -0.55
C PHE A 65 5.85 4.05 -0.41
N LYS A 66 5.13 5.06 0.09
CA LYS A 66 3.67 5.04 0.17
C LYS A 66 3.03 4.77 -1.21
N ALA A 67 3.47 5.49 -2.24
CA ALA A 67 2.96 5.33 -3.59
C ALA A 67 3.23 3.90 -4.15
N LEU A 68 4.39 3.33 -3.84
CA LEU A 68 4.74 1.96 -4.23
C LEU A 68 3.83 0.93 -3.54
N VAL A 69 3.55 1.12 -2.24
CA VAL A 69 2.63 0.24 -1.50
C VAL A 69 1.21 0.30 -2.08
N ASP A 70 0.73 1.49 -2.46
CA ASP A 70 -0.58 1.64 -3.11
C ASP A 70 -0.63 0.96 -4.49
N GLN A 71 0.45 1.08 -5.29
CA GLN A 71 0.57 0.36 -6.56
C GLN A 71 0.57 -1.15 -6.35
N TYR A 72 1.28 -1.64 -5.33
CA TYR A 72 1.31 -3.06 -4.98
C TYR A 72 -0.08 -3.57 -4.58
N CYS A 73 -0.82 -2.83 -3.74
CA CYS A 73 -2.20 -3.16 -3.39
C CYS A 73 -3.11 -3.21 -4.64
N THR A 74 -2.93 -2.26 -5.56
CA THR A 74 -3.69 -2.21 -6.82
C THR A 74 -3.40 -3.42 -7.71
N ALA A 75 -2.12 -3.84 -7.79
CA ALA A 75 -1.73 -5.03 -8.52
C ALA A 75 -2.36 -6.30 -7.90
N LEU A 76 -2.39 -6.41 -6.58
CA LEU A 76 -3.05 -7.51 -5.86
C LEU A 76 -4.56 -7.55 -6.14
N ASP A 77 -5.25 -6.40 -6.13
CA ASP A 77 -6.67 -6.31 -6.46
C ASP A 77 -6.94 -6.72 -7.92
N ASN A 78 -6.11 -6.29 -8.87
CA ASN A 78 -6.22 -6.68 -10.28
C ASN A 78 -6.02 -8.18 -10.47
N ILE A 79 -5.02 -8.77 -9.79
CA ILE A 79 -4.77 -10.21 -9.82
C ILE A 79 -5.99 -10.97 -9.28
N ALA A 80 -6.55 -10.54 -8.14
CA ALA A 80 -7.76 -11.16 -7.58
C ALA A 80 -8.95 -11.08 -8.54
N ALA A 81 -9.16 -9.93 -9.20
CA ALA A 81 -10.24 -9.74 -10.15
C ALA A 81 -10.09 -10.62 -11.41
N GLU A 82 -8.89 -10.71 -11.97
CA GLU A 82 -8.60 -11.59 -13.12
C GLU A 82 -8.81 -13.07 -12.77
N TYR A 83 -8.45 -13.49 -11.56
CA TYR A 83 -8.74 -14.85 -11.08
C TYR A 83 -10.25 -15.11 -10.95
N GLU A 84 -11.03 -14.19 -10.36
CA GLU A 84 -12.50 -14.32 -10.27
C GLU A 84 -13.14 -14.42 -11.66
N LYS A 85 -12.66 -13.61 -12.62
CA LYS A 85 -13.14 -13.62 -14.01
C LYS A 85 -12.84 -14.93 -14.72
N ALA A 86 -11.61 -15.44 -14.61
CA ALA A 86 -11.22 -16.72 -15.19
C ALA A 86 -12.04 -17.89 -14.62
N GLU A 87 -12.34 -17.86 -13.32
CA GLU A 87 -13.18 -18.88 -12.68
C GLU A 87 -14.63 -18.83 -13.20
N SER A 88 -15.21 -17.63 -13.36
CA SER A 88 -16.55 -17.45 -13.95
C SER A 88 -16.62 -18.02 -15.37
N THR A 89 -15.68 -17.66 -16.24
CA THR A 89 -15.64 -18.17 -17.62
C THR A 89 -15.46 -19.69 -17.68
N ASN A 90 -14.65 -20.26 -16.79
CA ASN A 90 -14.42 -21.69 -16.75
C ASN A 90 -15.65 -22.45 -16.22
N THR A 91 -16.36 -21.91 -15.23
CA THR A 91 -17.63 -22.50 -14.75
C THR A 91 -18.75 -22.37 -15.77
N GLU A 92 -18.84 -21.26 -16.51
CA GLU A 92 -19.79 -21.11 -17.64
C GLU A 92 -19.48 -22.11 -18.75
N THR A 93 -18.22 -22.25 -19.13
CA THR A 93 -17.79 -23.22 -20.16
C THR A 93 -18.04 -24.67 -19.72
N ALA A 94 -17.77 -25.00 -18.45
CA ALA A 94 -18.04 -26.32 -17.90
C ALA A 94 -19.55 -26.62 -17.83
N ARG A 95 -20.38 -25.62 -17.46
CA ARG A 95 -21.84 -25.74 -17.50
C ARG A 95 -22.36 -25.93 -18.92
N ALA A 96 -21.81 -25.21 -19.90
CA ALA A 96 -22.19 -25.33 -21.30
C ALA A 96 -21.78 -26.66 -21.94
N ARG A 97 -20.76 -27.35 -21.40
CA ARG A 97 -20.33 -28.68 -21.84
C ARG A 97 -21.04 -29.84 -21.14
N SER A 98 -21.74 -29.59 -20.05
CA SER A 98 -22.59 -30.57 -19.37
C SER A 98 -23.98 -30.57 -20.00
N PHE A 99 -24.08 -31.01 -21.26
CA PHE A 99 -25.32 -31.38 -21.93
C PHE A 99 -25.20 -32.81 -22.47
#